data_AF-A0ABD1RJK0-F1
#
_entry.id   AF-A0ABD1RJK0-F1
#
_cell.length_a   1.000
_cell.length_b   1.000
_cell.length_c   1.000
_cell.angle_alpha   90.00
_cell.angle_beta   90.00
_cell.angle_gamma   90.00
#
_symmetry.space_group_name_H-M   'P 1'
#
loop_
_entity.id
_entity.type
_entity.pdbx_description
1 polymer ?
#
loop_
_entity_poly.entity_id
_entity_poly.type
_entity_poly.pdbx_seq_one_letter_code
_entity_poly.pdbx_strand_id
1 'polypeptide(L)'
;MAVKDPTAPHGLKLTIEDYPFANDGLLIWDAIKKWVTDYVTYYYLDANLVQSDNELQAWWIEIRTVGHADKKDESWWPVLETPEYLIGILTNMIWVASGHHAAVNFGQYDFAGYFPNRPTIARTNMPTEDPNDSENEEFLKRPEGFLLKCFPSQVQATLVMAILDVLSFHSQDEEYLGQTIQPYWKEDKYINAIFE
;
A
#
# COMPACT_ATOMS: atom_id res chain seq x y z
N MET A 1 -7.57 -10.15 11.66
CA MET A 1 -6.82 -11.10 10.81
C MET A 1 -5.42 -11.42 11.38
N ALA A 2 -5.02 -10.82 12.50
CA ALA A 2 -3.89 -11.25 13.33
C ALA A 2 -4.19 -10.86 14.79
N VAL A 3 -3.48 -11.44 15.74
CA VAL A 3 -3.51 -11.07 17.16
C VAL A 3 -2.12 -10.67 17.62
N LYS A 4 -2.02 -9.74 18.58
CA LYS A 4 -0.74 -9.41 19.20
C LYS A 4 -0.18 -10.64 19.91
N ASP A 5 1.06 -10.98 19.59
CA ASP A 5 1.81 -12.04 20.22
C ASP A 5 3.27 -11.59 20.34
N PRO A 6 3.68 -11.06 21.49
CA PRO A 6 5.05 -10.58 21.71
C PRO A 6 6.12 -11.67 21.56
N THR A 7 5.72 -12.96 21.52
CA THR A 7 6.65 -14.09 21.34
C THR A 7 6.81 -14.47 19.87
N ALA A 8 5.95 -13.97 18.98
CA ALA A 8 6.06 -14.17 17.55
C ALA A 8 7.11 -13.22 16.93
N PRO A 9 7.77 -13.59 15.81
CA PRO A 9 8.86 -12.82 15.20
C PRO A 9 8.53 -11.33 14.95
N HIS A 10 7.29 -11.04 14.54
CA HIS A 10 6.83 -9.70 14.20
C HIS A 10 5.91 -9.09 15.27
N GLY A 11 5.88 -9.67 16.47
CA GLY A 11 4.95 -9.27 17.54
C GLY A 11 3.48 -9.58 17.24
N LEU A 12 3.22 -10.35 16.18
CA LEU A 12 1.89 -10.68 15.67
C LEU A 12 1.82 -12.16 15.29
N LYS A 13 0.70 -12.80 15.63
CA LYS A 13 0.33 -14.12 15.12
C LYS A 13 -0.81 -13.97 14.11
N LEU A 14 -0.57 -14.36 12.87
CA LEU A 14 -1.58 -14.32 11.81
C LEU A 14 -2.68 -15.37 12.06
N THR A 15 -3.93 -15.00 11.75
CA THR A 15 -5.05 -15.96 11.78
C THR A 15 -4.96 -16.96 10.62
N ILE A 16 -4.43 -16.52 9.48
CA ILE A 16 -4.13 -17.34 8.32
C ILE A 16 -2.61 -17.39 8.22
N GLU A 17 -2.02 -18.56 8.52
CA GLU A 17 -0.57 -18.71 8.57
C GLU A 17 0.07 -18.51 7.19
N ASP A 18 -0.55 -19.04 6.13
CA ASP A 18 -0.10 -18.86 4.75
C ASP A 18 -0.86 -17.72 4.06
N TYR A 19 -0.63 -16.50 4.54
CA TYR A 19 -1.12 -15.28 3.88
C TYR A 19 0.06 -14.50 3.29
N PRO A 20 0.40 -14.70 2.01
CA PRO A 20 1.63 -14.16 1.40
C PRO A 20 1.80 -12.65 1.55
N PHE A 21 0.77 -11.86 1.25
CA PHE A 21 0.82 -10.40 1.41
C PHE A 21 1.17 -9.97 2.85
N ALA A 22 0.60 -10.64 3.86
CA ALA A 22 0.88 -10.31 5.25
C ALA A 22 2.26 -10.79 5.69
N ASN A 23 2.64 -12.02 5.33
CA ASN A 23 3.94 -12.59 5.67
C ASN A 23 5.09 -11.77 5.07
N ASP A 24 5.05 -11.53 3.76
CA ASP A 24 6.09 -10.77 3.07
C ASP A 24 6.06 -9.29 3.49
N GLY A 25 4.87 -8.74 3.68
CA GLY A 25 4.69 -7.37 4.16
C GLY A 25 5.30 -7.14 5.54
N LEU A 26 5.20 -8.10 6.47
CA LEU A 26 5.81 -7.99 7.80
C LEU A 26 7.33 -8.00 7.75
N LEU A 27 7.94 -8.75 6.83
CA LEU A 27 9.39 -8.74 6.61
C LEU A 27 9.88 -7.36 6.17
N ILE A 28 9.20 -6.77 5.16
CA ILE A 28 9.54 -5.44 4.65
C ILE A 28 9.25 -4.36 5.70
N TRP A 29 8.14 -4.45 6.42
CA TRP A 29 7.79 -3.54 7.51
C TRP A 29 8.86 -3.53 8.60
N ASP A 30 9.33 -4.69 9.05
CA ASP A 30 10.36 -4.77 10.08
C ASP A 30 11.71 -4.24 9.60
N ALA A 31 12.07 -4.46 8.33
CA ALA A 31 13.27 -3.89 7.74
C ALA A 31 13.21 -2.34 7.72
N ILE A 32 12.10 -1.77 7.25
CA ILE A 32 11.87 -0.31 7.26
C ILE A 32 11.92 0.21 8.69
N LYS A 33 11.18 -0.42 9.62
CA LYS A 33 11.10 0.02 11.00
C LYS A 33 12.48 -0.01 11.68
N LYS A 34 13.29 -1.04 11.41
CA LYS A 34 14.66 -1.14 11.92
C LYS A 34 15.51 0.02 11.42
N TRP A 35 15.56 0.24 10.11
CA TRP A 35 16.29 1.37 9.50
C TRP A 35 15.86 2.72 10.10
N VAL A 36 14.55 2.97 10.16
CA VAL A 36 14.00 4.20 10.73
C VAL A 36 14.34 4.35 12.21
N THR A 37 14.33 3.25 12.97
CA THR A 37 14.72 3.28 14.39
C THR A 37 16.18 3.67 14.54
N ASP A 38 17.08 3.04 13.80
CA ASP A 38 18.52 3.32 13.85
C ASP A 38 18.79 4.78 13.40
N TYR A 39 18.10 5.27 12.35
CA TYR A 39 18.21 6.65 11.87
C TYR A 39 17.67 7.68 12.89
N VAL A 40 16.44 7.49 13.39
CA VAL A 40 15.80 8.45 14.30
C VAL A 40 16.54 8.51 15.63
N THR A 41 16.95 7.37 16.19
CA THR A 41 17.65 7.35 17.50
C THR A 41 19.05 7.96 17.43
N TYR A 42 19.65 8.08 16.24
CA TYR A 42 20.90 8.80 16.06
C TYR A 42 20.73 10.34 16.19
N TYR A 43 19.61 10.90 15.71
CA TYR A 43 19.36 12.35 15.76
C TYR A 43 18.49 12.80 16.94
N TYR A 44 17.57 11.95 17.41
CA TYR A 44 16.59 12.24 18.46
C TYR A 44 16.68 11.19 19.58
N LEU A 45 17.62 11.42 20.51
CA LEU A 45 17.86 10.53 21.65
C LEU A 45 16.76 10.55 22.71
N ASP A 46 16.02 11.66 22.81
CA ASP A 46 14.97 11.84 23.79
C ASP A 46 13.85 12.76 23.30
N ALA A 47 12.77 12.82 24.08
CA ALA A 47 11.58 13.58 23.78
C ALA A 47 11.82 15.10 23.64
N ASN A 48 12.80 15.67 24.36
CA ASN A 48 13.06 17.10 24.28
C ASN A 48 13.60 17.48 22.90
N LEU A 49 14.43 16.64 22.28
CA LEU A 49 14.94 16.90 20.93
C LEU A 49 13.82 16.90 19.89
N VAL A 50 12.81 16.03 20.03
CA VAL A 50 11.64 16.00 19.14
C VAL A 50 10.73 17.21 19.35
N GLN A 51 10.48 17.57 20.61
CA GLN A 51 9.56 18.66 20.96
C GLN A 51 10.14 20.06 20.69
N SER A 52 11.46 20.22 20.76
CA SER A 52 12.14 21.50 20.52
C SER A 52 12.46 21.75 19.03
N ASP A 53 12.29 20.75 18.17
CA ASP A 53 12.47 20.89 16.74
C ASP A 53 11.25 21.56 16.08
N ASN A 54 11.35 22.87 15.89
CA ASN A 54 10.26 23.66 15.34
C ASN A 54 9.90 23.29 13.89
N GLU A 55 10.88 22.83 13.10
CA GLU A 55 10.64 22.45 11.70
C GLU A 55 9.86 21.13 11.65
N LEU A 56 10.27 20.15 12.45
CA LEU A 56 9.59 18.87 12.57
C LEU A 56 8.15 19.02 13.11
N GLN A 57 7.95 19.87 14.13
CA GLN A 57 6.62 20.14 14.66
C GLN A 57 5.73 20.84 13.63
N ALA A 58 6.25 21.86 12.94
CA ALA A 58 5.50 22.56 11.90
C ALA A 58 5.10 21.63 10.75
N TRP A 59 6.02 20.77 10.30
CA TRP A 59 5.77 19.76 9.27
C TRP A 59 4.60 18.83 9.64
N TRP A 60 4.60 18.26 10.84
CA TRP A 60 3.54 17.35 11.25
C TRP A 60 2.19 18.05 11.45
N ILE A 61 2.21 19.28 11.98
CA ILE A 61 1.01 20.11 12.10
C ILE A 61 0.42 20.40 10.72
N GLU A 62 1.25 20.75 9.73
CA GLU A 62 0.78 21.04 8.37
C GLU A 62 0.17 19.81 7.70
N ILE A 63 0.82 18.64 7.78
CA ILE A 63 0.26 17.37 7.27
C ILE A 63 -1.15 17.13 7.85
N ARG A 64 -1.30 17.25 9.16
CA ARG A 64 -2.58 16.98 9.83
C ARG A 64 -3.64 18.04 9.53
N THR A 65 -3.28 19.32 9.59
CA THR A 65 -4.25 20.42 9.62
C THR A 65 -4.53 21.04 8.25
N VAL A 66 -3.62 20.87 7.30
CA VAL A 66 -3.74 21.35 5.92
C VAL A 66 -3.87 20.17 4.97
N GLY A 67 -2.91 19.23 4.99
CA GLY A 67 -2.90 18.07 4.09
C GLY A 67 -4.13 17.16 4.26
N HIS A 68 -4.49 16.88 5.51
CA HIS A 68 -5.65 16.06 5.90
C HIS A 68 -6.64 16.85 6.76
N ALA A 69 -6.93 18.10 6.35
CA ALA A 69 -7.74 19.04 7.12
C ALA A 69 -9.14 18.51 7.50
N ASP A 70 -9.74 17.67 6.67
CA ASP A 70 -11.04 17.02 6.90
C ASP A 70 -11.01 15.99 8.04
N LYS A 71 -9.81 15.50 8.40
CA LYS A 71 -9.56 14.53 9.47
C LYS A 71 -8.73 15.07 10.62
N LYS A 72 -8.42 16.37 10.65
CA LYS A 72 -7.49 16.95 11.62
C LYS A 72 -7.85 16.74 13.10
N ASP A 73 -9.14 16.56 13.40
CA ASP A 73 -9.67 16.42 14.76
C ASP A 73 -9.88 14.96 15.20
N GLU A 74 -9.47 13.98 14.37
CA GLU A 74 -9.62 12.56 14.68
C GLU A 74 -8.65 12.09 15.80
N SER A 75 -9.13 11.26 16.71
CA SER A 75 -8.35 10.88 17.92
C SER A 75 -7.19 9.93 17.65
N TRP A 76 -7.09 9.36 16.45
CA TRP A 76 -6.06 8.40 16.08
C TRP A 76 -4.77 9.04 15.56
N TRP A 77 -4.73 10.37 15.41
CA TRP A 77 -3.51 11.07 15.02
C TRP A 77 -2.40 10.86 16.06
N PRO A 78 -1.21 10.37 15.63
CA PRO A 78 -0.03 10.35 16.48
C PRO A 78 0.32 11.74 17.03
N VAL A 79 0.73 11.78 18.30
CA VAL A 79 1.23 12.99 18.95
C VAL A 79 2.75 12.99 18.83
N LEU A 80 3.32 13.89 18.01
CA LEU A 80 4.76 13.90 17.70
C LEU A 80 5.59 14.50 18.86
N GLU A 81 5.66 13.77 19.97
CA GLU A 81 6.34 14.23 21.20
C GLU A 81 7.57 13.39 21.59
N THR A 82 7.71 12.17 21.05
CA THR A 82 8.81 11.26 21.41
C THR A 82 9.43 10.60 20.17
N PRO A 83 10.66 10.08 20.28
CA PRO A 83 11.29 9.33 19.19
C PRO A 83 10.44 8.15 18.72
N GLU A 84 9.73 7.46 19.61
CA GLU A 84 8.86 6.33 19.25
C GLU A 84 7.71 6.75 18.34
N TYR A 85 7.11 7.92 18.58
CA TYR A 85 6.09 8.47 17.68
C TYR A 85 6.67 8.83 16.32
N LEU A 86 7.84 9.47 16.28
CA LEU A 86 8.51 9.81 15.03
C LEU A 86 8.85 8.55 14.22
N ILE A 87 9.39 7.51 14.87
CA ILE A 87 9.68 6.22 14.25
C ILE A 87 8.41 5.63 13.65
N GLY A 88 7.31 5.61 14.40
CA GLY A 88 6.02 5.09 13.93
C GLY A 88 5.48 5.86 12.73
N ILE A 89 5.55 7.20 12.75
CA ILE A 89 5.10 8.07 11.65
C ILE A 89 5.92 7.79 10.39
N LEU A 90 7.26 7.87 10.48
CA LEU A 90 8.15 7.68 9.34
C LEU A 90 8.07 6.25 8.76
N THR A 91 7.99 5.24 9.63
CA THR A 91 7.82 3.84 9.21
C THR A 91 6.53 3.68 8.40
N ASN A 92 5.40 4.24 8.88
CA ASN A 92 4.14 4.20 8.15
C ASN A 92 4.23 4.91 6.79
N MET A 93 4.81 6.11 6.75
CA MET A 93 4.93 6.88 5.51
C MET A 93 5.77 6.13 4.47
N ILE A 94 6.93 5.59 4.87
CA ILE A 94 7.81 4.83 3.99
C ILE A 94 7.10 3.54 3.54
N TRP A 95 6.44 2.81 4.43
CA TRP A 95 5.67 1.61 4.08
C TRP A 95 4.59 1.90 3.03
N VAL A 96 3.80 2.97 3.23
CA VAL A 96 2.73 3.35 2.30
C VAL A 96 3.31 3.69 0.92
N ALA A 97 4.39 4.48 0.88
CA ALA A 97 5.02 4.91 -0.37
C ALA A 97 5.78 3.79 -1.10
N SER A 98 6.19 2.73 -0.40
CA SER A 98 6.98 1.63 -0.97
C SER A 98 6.21 0.31 -0.98
N GLY A 99 6.37 -0.52 0.05
CA GLY A 99 5.86 -1.88 0.11
C GLY A 99 4.35 -1.98 -0.11
N HIS A 100 3.56 -1.08 0.49
CA HIS A 100 2.11 -1.10 0.30
C HIS A 100 1.71 -0.73 -1.12
N HIS A 101 2.24 0.39 -1.64
CA HIS A 101 1.98 0.83 -3.01
C HIS A 101 2.36 -0.26 -4.02
N ALA A 102 3.55 -0.84 -3.88
CA ALA A 102 4.02 -1.90 -4.76
C ALA A 102 3.07 -3.13 -4.77
N ALA A 103 2.63 -3.56 -3.59
CA ALA A 103 1.75 -4.71 -3.44
C ALA A 103 0.36 -4.54 -4.08
N VAL A 104 -0.13 -3.31 -4.19
CA VAL A 104 -1.44 -3.02 -4.81
C VAL A 104 -1.35 -2.50 -6.24
N ASN A 105 -0.18 -2.08 -6.69
CA ASN A 105 0.03 -1.45 -7.99
C ASN A 105 0.53 -2.43 -9.06
N PHE A 106 1.66 -3.10 -8.84
CA PHE A 106 2.36 -3.80 -9.93
C PHE A 106 1.71 -5.11 -10.37
N GLY A 107 0.80 -5.66 -9.56
CA GLY A 107 -0.02 -6.83 -9.94
C GLY A 107 -1.26 -6.48 -10.78
N GLN A 108 -1.50 -5.20 -11.08
CA GLN A 108 -2.70 -4.76 -11.80
C GLN A 108 -2.85 -5.49 -13.14
N TYR A 109 -1.85 -5.47 -14.01
CA TYR A 109 -1.95 -6.11 -15.31
C TYR A 109 -1.95 -7.64 -15.21
N ASP A 110 -1.12 -8.23 -14.34
CA ASP A 110 -1.04 -9.69 -14.20
C ASP A 110 -2.37 -10.31 -13.78
N PHE A 111 -3.12 -9.66 -12.90
CA PHE A 111 -4.43 -10.16 -12.45
C PHE A 111 -5.61 -9.61 -13.24
N ALA A 112 -5.57 -8.36 -13.71
CA ALA A 112 -6.71 -7.71 -14.35
C ALA A 112 -6.58 -7.54 -15.87
N GLY A 113 -5.42 -7.89 -16.46
CA GLY A 113 -5.23 -7.98 -17.91
C GLY A 113 -6.12 -9.04 -18.56
N TYR A 114 -6.43 -10.14 -17.84
CA TYR A 114 -7.53 -11.03 -18.21
C TYR A 114 -8.85 -10.51 -17.63
N PHE A 115 -9.55 -9.72 -18.43
CA PHE A 115 -10.69 -8.93 -17.97
C PHE A 115 -11.80 -9.71 -17.22
N PRO A 116 -12.18 -10.96 -17.60
CA PRO A 116 -13.16 -11.73 -16.83
C PRO A 116 -12.76 -12.00 -15.37
N ASN A 117 -11.47 -11.99 -15.04
CA ASN A 117 -10.99 -12.17 -13.66
C ASN A 117 -11.20 -10.92 -12.79
N ARG A 118 -11.18 -9.72 -13.38
CA ARG A 118 -11.32 -8.44 -12.66
C ARG A 118 -12.14 -7.42 -13.48
N PRO A 119 -13.45 -7.63 -13.63
CA PRO A 119 -14.28 -6.71 -14.39
C PRO A 119 -14.45 -5.37 -13.66
N THR A 120 -14.15 -4.25 -14.33
CA THR A 120 -14.30 -2.89 -13.81
C THR A 120 -15.70 -2.30 -13.93
N ILE A 121 -16.59 -2.93 -14.71
CA ILE A 121 -17.97 -2.47 -14.95
C ILE A 121 -18.89 -3.69 -15.03
N ALA A 122 -20.15 -3.52 -14.61
CA ALA A 122 -21.26 -4.40 -14.98
C ALA A 122 -22.26 -3.60 -15.84
N ARG A 123 -22.57 -4.09 -17.03
CA ARG A 123 -23.45 -3.40 -18.03
C ARG A 123 -24.89 -3.89 -18.00
N THR A 124 -25.17 -4.97 -17.29
CA THR A 124 -26.50 -5.55 -17.14
C THR A 124 -26.83 -5.71 -15.67
N ASN A 125 -28.12 -5.77 -15.35
CA ASN A 125 -28.56 -6.12 -14.01
C ASN A 125 -28.18 -7.57 -13.67
N MET A 126 -28.19 -7.87 -12.37
CA MET A 126 -28.10 -9.26 -11.91
C MET A 126 -29.28 -10.06 -12.49
N PRO A 127 -29.04 -11.25 -13.06
CA PRO A 127 -30.11 -12.16 -13.43
C PRO A 127 -30.97 -12.48 -12.21
N THR A 128 -32.27 -12.66 -12.43
CA THR A 128 -33.23 -13.03 -11.37
C THR A 128 -33.62 -14.50 -11.49
N GLU A 129 -34.26 -15.05 -10.47
CA GLU A 129 -34.79 -16.42 -10.48
C GLU A 129 -35.98 -16.58 -11.45
N ASP A 130 -36.56 -15.47 -11.90
CA ASP A 130 -37.66 -15.40 -12.87
C ASP A 130 -37.19 -14.74 -14.19
N PRO A 131 -36.23 -15.34 -14.95
CA PRO A 131 -35.79 -14.78 -16.21
C PRO A 131 -36.93 -14.81 -17.23
N ASN A 132 -36.97 -13.81 -18.12
CA ASN A 132 -37.89 -13.91 -19.24
C ASN A 132 -37.43 -15.01 -20.22
N ASP A 133 -38.35 -15.52 -21.04
CA ASP A 133 -38.09 -16.64 -21.95
C ASP A 133 -36.86 -16.40 -22.86
N SER A 134 -36.66 -15.14 -23.31
CA SER A 134 -35.52 -14.78 -24.16
C SER A 134 -34.18 -14.83 -23.43
N GLU A 135 -34.12 -14.34 -22.18
CA GLU A 135 -32.91 -14.41 -21.35
C GLU A 135 -32.57 -15.85 -20.99
N ASN A 136 -33.58 -16.65 -20.66
CA ASN A 136 -33.41 -18.07 -20.35
C ASN A 136 -32.92 -18.86 -21.56
N GLU A 137 -33.53 -18.68 -22.73
CA GLU A 137 -33.08 -19.32 -23.97
C GLU A 137 -31.65 -18.90 -24.32
N GLU A 138 -31.31 -17.61 -24.21
CA GLU A 138 -29.97 -17.13 -24.48
C GLU A 138 -28.93 -17.75 -23.53
N PHE A 139 -29.20 -17.75 -22.23
CA PHE A 139 -28.31 -18.34 -21.24
C PHE A 139 -28.12 -19.85 -21.46
N LEU A 140 -29.19 -20.60 -21.71
CA LEU A 140 -29.11 -22.04 -21.97
C LEU A 140 -28.36 -22.36 -23.26
N LYS A 141 -28.52 -21.52 -24.29
CA LYS A 141 -27.86 -21.72 -25.58
C LYS A 141 -26.39 -21.30 -25.55
N ARG A 142 -26.06 -20.22 -24.84
CA ARG A 142 -24.74 -19.59 -24.85
C ARG A 142 -24.43 -18.84 -23.53
N PRO A 143 -24.17 -19.57 -22.43
CA PRO A 143 -24.01 -18.96 -21.10
C PRO A 143 -22.80 -18.02 -21.01
N GLU A 144 -21.73 -18.29 -21.74
CA GLU A 144 -20.56 -17.40 -21.79
C GLU A 144 -20.86 -16.08 -22.52
N GLY A 145 -21.67 -16.14 -23.58
CA GLY A 145 -22.13 -14.94 -24.30
C GLY A 145 -23.04 -14.08 -23.43
N PHE A 146 -23.93 -14.73 -22.68
CA PHE A 146 -24.79 -14.08 -21.70
C PHE A 146 -23.98 -13.38 -20.60
N LEU A 147 -22.96 -14.04 -20.03
CA LEU A 147 -22.06 -13.43 -19.04
C LEU A 147 -21.23 -12.27 -19.62
N LEU A 148 -20.72 -12.40 -20.86
CA LEU A 148 -19.96 -11.34 -21.53
C LEU A 148 -20.77 -10.07 -21.80
N LYS A 149 -22.10 -10.14 -21.81
CA LYS A 149 -22.95 -8.94 -21.85
C LYS A 149 -22.83 -8.11 -20.57
N CYS A 150 -22.62 -8.75 -19.43
CA CYS A 150 -22.42 -8.07 -18.15
C CYS A 150 -21.04 -7.38 -18.09
N PHE A 151 -19.97 -8.05 -18.51
CA PHE A 151 -18.62 -7.47 -18.53
C PHE A 151 -18.49 -6.32 -19.55
N PRO A 152 -17.52 -5.40 -19.42
CA PRO A 152 -17.13 -4.44 -20.44
C PRO A 152 -17.14 -4.92 -21.88
N SER A 153 -17.52 -3.97 -22.74
CA SER A 153 -17.31 -4.14 -24.17
C SER A 153 -15.81 -4.27 -24.47
N GLN A 154 -15.48 -4.83 -25.63
CA GLN A 154 -14.08 -4.98 -26.04
C GLN A 154 -13.32 -3.64 -26.03
N VAL A 155 -13.96 -2.55 -26.46
CA VAL A 155 -13.35 -1.22 -26.46
C VAL A 155 -13.03 -0.74 -25.04
N GLN A 156 -13.96 -0.92 -24.10
CA GLN A 156 -13.77 -0.56 -22.70
C GLN A 156 -12.68 -1.42 -22.04
N ALA A 157 -12.71 -2.74 -22.27
CA ALA A 157 -11.72 -3.67 -21.75
C ALA A 157 -10.32 -3.34 -22.27
N THR A 158 -10.15 -3.13 -23.57
CA THR A 158 -8.86 -2.79 -24.17
C THR A 158 -8.29 -1.48 -23.63
N LEU A 159 -9.13 -0.45 -23.44
CA LEU A 159 -8.70 0.81 -22.85
C LEU A 159 -8.17 0.63 -21.43
N VAL A 160 -8.91 -0.10 -20.58
CA VAL A 160 -8.49 -0.39 -19.20
C VAL A 160 -7.22 -1.22 -19.19
N MET A 161 -7.14 -2.27 -20.00
CA MET A 161 -5.94 -3.12 -20.10
C MET A 161 -4.70 -2.32 -20.45
N ALA A 162 -4.77 -1.40 -21.43
CA ALA A 162 -3.65 -0.53 -21.79
C ALA A 162 -3.21 0.38 -20.64
N ILE A 163 -4.15 0.89 -19.84
CA ILE A 163 -3.83 1.69 -18.65
C ILE A 163 -3.13 0.82 -17.60
N LEU A 164 -3.68 -0.36 -17.30
CA LEU A 164 -3.11 -1.26 -16.30
C LEU A 164 -1.71 -1.74 -16.69
N ASP A 165 -1.47 -1.97 -17.98
CA ASP A 165 -0.15 -2.33 -18.52
C ASP A 165 0.89 -1.25 -18.20
N VAL A 166 0.56 0.02 -18.52
CA VAL A 166 1.42 1.17 -18.22
C VAL A 166 1.64 1.33 -16.72
N LEU A 167 0.60 1.21 -15.89
CA LEU A 167 0.71 1.39 -14.44
C LEU A 167 1.45 0.24 -13.75
N SER A 168 1.54 -0.93 -14.37
CA SER A 168 2.25 -2.10 -13.82
C SER A 168 3.71 -2.16 -14.27
N PHE A 169 4.12 -1.26 -15.17
CA PHE A 169 5.47 -1.24 -15.72
C PHE A 169 6.44 -0.49 -14.79
N HIS A 170 7.62 -1.07 -14.56
CA HIS A 170 8.72 -0.40 -13.86
C HIS A 170 9.58 0.39 -14.85
N SER A 171 9.80 1.67 -14.57
CA SER A 171 10.72 2.50 -15.35
C SER A 171 12.15 1.93 -15.34
N GLN A 172 12.91 2.18 -16.40
CA GLN A 172 14.35 1.83 -16.43
C GLN A 172 15.15 2.66 -15.42
N ASP A 173 14.65 3.83 -15.06
CA ASP A 173 15.27 4.76 -14.10
C ASP A 173 14.66 4.62 -12.70
N GLU A 174 13.98 3.51 -12.39
CA GLU A 174 13.36 3.27 -11.09
C GLU A 174 14.41 3.16 -9.95
N GLU A 175 14.07 3.72 -8.78
CA GLU A 175 14.87 3.62 -7.56
C GLU A 175 14.18 2.70 -6.55
N TYR A 176 14.69 1.48 -6.41
CA TYR A 176 14.09 0.50 -5.49
C TYR A 176 14.46 0.76 -4.04
N LEU A 177 13.60 0.29 -3.12
CA LEU A 177 13.79 0.40 -1.68
C LEU A 177 15.16 -0.17 -1.27
N GLY A 178 15.97 0.65 -0.61
CA GLY A 178 17.29 0.26 -0.10
C GLY A 178 18.40 0.17 -1.15
N GLN A 179 18.17 0.57 -2.40
CA GLN A 179 19.17 0.44 -3.45
C GLN A 179 20.17 1.60 -3.51
N THR A 180 19.67 2.85 -3.54
CA THR A 180 20.50 4.04 -3.76
C THR A 180 20.55 4.87 -2.49
N ILE A 181 21.75 5.02 -1.93
CA ILE A 181 21.99 5.94 -0.82
C ILE A 181 22.10 7.38 -1.31
N GLN A 182 21.46 8.30 -0.61
CA GLN A 182 21.57 9.73 -0.90
C GLN A 182 22.96 10.26 -0.51
N PRO A 183 23.57 11.20 -1.27
CA PRO A 183 24.92 11.69 -1.00
C PRO A 183 25.12 12.21 0.43
N TYR A 184 24.15 12.94 0.97
CA TYR A 184 24.20 13.49 2.33
C TYR A 184 24.08 12.42 3.44
N TRP A 185 23.44 11.27 3.16
CA TRP A 185 23.46 10.12 4.07
C TRP A 185 24.80 9.39 4.03
N LYS A 186 25.42 9.32 2.86
CA LYS A 186 26.74 8.70 2.67
C LYS A 186 27.87 9.46 3.38
N GLU A 187 27.73 10.77 3.54
CA GLU A 187 28.71 11.61 4.23
C GLU A 187 28.75 11.36 5.75
N ASP A 188 27.62 10.99 6.35
CA ASP A 188 27.58 10.57 7.76
C ASP A 188 27.98 9.08 7.88
N LYS A 189 29.09 8.82 8.58
CA LYS A 189 29.64 7.47 8.70
C LYS A 189 28.71 6.49 9.38
N TYR A 190 27.93 6.94 10.36
CA TYR A 190 26.99 6.07 11.07
C TYR A 190 25.81 5.75 10.15
N ILE A 191 25.22 6.78 9.53
CA ILE A 191 24.09 6.61 8.60
C ILE A 191 24.48 5.76 7.38
N ASN A 192 25.66 5.96 6.81
CA ASN A 192 26.15 5.09 5.73
C ASN A 192 26.24 3.62 6.18
N ALA A 193 26.76 3.37 7.39
CA ALA A 193 26.95 2.01 7.91
C ALA A 193 25.64 1.30 8.26
N ILE A 194 24.58 2.03 8.66
CA ILE A 194 23.27 1.43 8.93
C ILE A 194 22.42 1.27 7.67
N PHE A 195 22.79 1.90 6.55
CA PHE A 195 22.09 1.78 5.25
C PHE A 195 22.59 0.57 4.45
N GLU A 196 23.88 0.24 4.58
CA GLU A 196 24.52 -0.98 4.04
C GLU A 196 24.00 -2.27 4.71
#